data_AF-A0A1H3QX44-F1
#
_entry.id   AF-A0A1H3QX44-F1
#
_cell.length_a   1.000
_cell.length_b   1.000
_cell.length_c   1.000
_cell.angle_alpha   90.00
_cell.angle_beta   90.00
_cell.angle_gamma   90.00
#
_symmetry.space_group_name_H-M   'P 1'
#
loop_
_entity.id
_entity.type
_entity.pdbx_description
1 polymer ?
#
loop_
_entity_poly.entity_id
_entity_poly.type
_entity_poly.pdbx_seq_one_letter_code
_entity_poly.pdbx_strand_id
1 'polypeptide(L)'
;MLTEPLLRKIYLAGGFRSNWQAQVMARLAGAFELLDPSAHNIQDPAEYTRWDLEAVRQSDIVLANMEASNPGGYSLALEVGFAKALGKRVFMVDQVEDPSVKHYFEMVRQCSERTFPTLDEALDHLLLLE
;
A
#
# COMPACT_ATOMS: atom_id res chain seq x y z
N MET A 1 20.98 20.25 -18.82
CA MET A 1 20.52 19.06 -18.07
C MET A 1 19.02 18.97 -18.24
N LEU A 2 18.54 17.95 -18.94
CA LEU A 2 17.12 17.62 -18.93
C LEU A 2 16.90 16.89 -17.59
N THR A 3 16.16 17.51 -16.67
CA THR A 3 15.67 16.83 -15.47
C THR A 3 14.69 15.75 -15.94
N GLU A 4 14.98 14.49 -15.65
CA GLU A 4 14.00 13.42 -15.84
C GLU A 4 12.70 13.78 -15.09
N PRO A 5 11.52 13.46 -15.66
CA PRO A 5 10.27 13.70 -14.96
C PRO A 5 10.29 12.93 -13.64
N LEU A 6 9.91 13.60 -12.54
CA LEU A 6 9.77 12.96 -11.24
C LEU A 6 8.67 11.91 -11.32
N LEU A 7 9.02 10.65 -11.11
CA LEU A 7 8.05 9.55 -11.02
C LEU A 7 7.17 9.76 -9.78
N ARG A 8 5.88 9.45 -9.90
CA ARG A 8 4.99 9.40 -8.72
C ARG A 8 5.42 8.28 -7.79
N LYS A 9 5.25 8.51 -6.49
CA LYS A 9 5.66 7.59 -5.43
C LYS A 9 4.49 6.75 -4.94
N ILE A 10 4.67 5.43 -4.89
CA ILE A 10 3.71 4.48 -4.31
C ILE A 10 4.31 3.86 -3.06
N TYR A 11 3.62 4.00 -1.92
CA TYR A 11 3.92 3.25 -0.70
C TYR A 11 3.18 1.91 -0.67
N LEU A 12 3.88 0.83 -0.32
CA LEU A 12 3.35 -0.53 -0.28
C LEU A 12 2.91 -0.89 1.15
N ALA A 13 1.66 -0.60 1.49
CA ALA A 13 1.09 -0.85 2.81
C ALA A 13 0.58 -2.29 2.95
N GLY A 14 0.81 -2.92 4.11
CA GLY A 14 0.33 -4.27 4.41
C GLY A 14 1.41 -5.26 4.83
N GLY A 15 0.98 -6.50 5.06
CA GLY A 15 1.89 -7.59 5.44
C GLY A 15 2.78 -8.03 4.27
N PHE A 16 3.81 -8.82 4.59
CA PHE A 16 4.80 -9.29 3.62
C PHE A 16 4.74 -10.81 3.43
N ARG A 17 3.64 -11.48 3.81
CA ARG A 17 3.61 -12.94 3.95
C ARG A 17 3.72 -13.66 2.61
N SER A 18 3.04 -13.15 1.58
CA SER A 18 3.08 -13.69 0.22
C SER A 18 4.22 -13.16 -0.64
N ASN A 19 5.02 -12.19 -0.15
CA ASN A 19 6.01 -11.46 -0.95
C ASN A 19 5.40 -10.79 -2.21
N TRP A 20 4.17 -10.28 -2.07
CA TRP A 20 3.43 -9.61 -3.15
C TRP A 20 4.17 -8.38 -3.72
N GLN A 21 5.04 -7.76 -2.93
CA GLN A 21 5.87 -6.63 -3.34
C GLN A 21 6.78 -6.97 -4.52
N ALA A 22 7.24 -8.22 -4.63
CA ALA A 22 8.01 -8.67 -5.79
C ALA A 22 7.19 -8.58 -7.10
N GLN A 23 5.90 -8.88 -7.05
CA GLN A 23 4.99 -8.72 -8.19
C GLN A 23 4.78 -7.25 -8.52
N VAL A 24 4.62 -6.39 -7.50
CA VAL A 24 4.52 -4.93 -7.71
C VAL A 24 5.77 -4.38 -8.38
N MET A 25 6.95 -4.74 -7.87
CA MET A 25 8.24 -4.32 -8.45
C MET A 25 8.36 -4.77 -9.90
N ALA A 26 8.03 -6.03 -10.20
CA ALA A 26 8.10 -6.54 -11.56
C ALA A 26 7.15 -5.83 -12.55
N ARG A 27 6.02 -5.29 -12.05
CA ARG A 27 4.97 -4.69 -12.89
C ARG A 27 5.06 -3.17 -12.98
N LEU A 28 5.49 -2.48 -11.92
CA LEU A 28 5.38 -1.03 -11.79
C LEU A 28 6.75 -0.32 -11.72
N ALA A 29 7.86 -1.03 -11.55
CA ALA A 29 9.17 -0.40 -11.54
C ALA A 29 9.44 0.29 -12.90
N GLY A 30 9.88 1.55 -12.83
CA GLY A 30 10.12 2.39 -14.01
C GLY A 30 8.96 3.34 -14.34
N ALA A 31 7.72 2.97 -14.04
CA ALA A 31 6.54 3.84 -14.12
C ALA A 31 6.32 4.63 -12.81
N PHE A 32 6.71 4.03 -11.69
CA PHE A 32 6.57 4.62 -10.35
C PHE A 32 7.85 4.42 -9.53
N GLU A 33 8.08 5.33 -8.59
CA GLU A 33 9.01 5.10 -7.49
C GLU A 33 8.28 4.31 -6.39
N LEU A 34 8.83 3.17 -5.98
CA LEU A 34 8.21 2.28 -5.01
C LEU A 34 8.88 2.44 -3.63
N LEU A 35 8.08 2.73 -2.62
CA LEU A 35 8.49 2.79 -1.21
C LEU A 35 8.05 1.49 -0.53
N ASP A 36 8.98 0.54 -0.42
CA ASP A 36 8.73 -0.81 0.10
C ASP A 36 9.25 -0.96 1.54
N PRO A 37 8.37 -1.04 2.55
CA PRO A 37 8.78 -1.23 3.94
C PRO A 37 9.47 -2.58 4.19
N SER A 38 9.28 -3.59 3.35
CA SER A 38 9.99 -4.87 3.50
C SER A 38 11.49 -4.78 3.20
N ALA A 39 11.94 -3.71 2.52
CA ALA A 39 13.31 -3.57 2.06
C ALA A 39 14.26 -2.89 3.07
N HIS A 40 13.74 -2.17 4.09
CA HIS A 40 14.59 -1.34 4.96
C HIS A 40 15.33 -2.12 6.06
N ASN A 41 14.98 -3.39 6.34
CA ASN A 41 15.62 -4.28 7.34
C ASN A 41 15.72 -3.71 8.78
N ILE A 42 14.85 -2.78 9.16
CA ILE A 42 14.85 -2.12 10.48
C ILE A 42 14.10 -3.03 11.45
N GLN A 43 14.72 -3.37 12.58
CA GLN A 43 14.14 -4.25 13.60
C GLN A 43 13.53 -3.49 14.78
N ASP A 44 14.01 -2.28 15.05
CA ASP A 44 13.51 -1.46 16.15
C ASP A 44 12.10 -0.90 15.81
N PRO A 45 11.08 -1.15 16.66
CA PRO A 45 9.72 -0.70 16.41
C PRO A 45 9.52 0.80 16.27
N ALA A 46 10.26 1.61 17.03
CA ALA A 46 10.14 3.05 16.92
C ALA A 46 10.73 3.53 15.57
N GLU A 47 11.87 2.96 15.18
CA GLU A 47 12.54 3.33 13.93
C GLU A 47 11.78 2.85 12.68
N TYR A 48 11.28 1.60 12.62
CA TYR A 48 10.52 1.18 11.44
C TYR A 48 9.19 1.94 11.35
N THR A 49 8.50 2.17 12.48
CA THR A 49 7.24 2.95 12.47
C THR A 49 7.49 4.38 11.99
N ARG A 50 8.60 5.00 12.42
CA ARG A 50 8.99 6.33 11.96
C ARG A 50 9.27 6.34 10.47
N TRP A 51 9.95 5.31 9.95
CA TRP A 51 10.25 5.17 8.53
C TRP A 51 8.97 4.98 7.71
N ASP A 52 8.08 4.06 8.11
CA ASP A 52 6.82 3.73 7.42
C ASP A 52 5.93 4.98 7.30
N LEU A 53 5.73 5.71 8.40
CA LEU A 53 4.90 6.92 8.39
C LEU A 53 5.53 8.05 7.59
N GLU A 54 6.87 8.14 7.51
CA GLU A 54 7.54 9.09 6.62
C GLU A 54 7.40 8.68 5.15
N ALA A 55 7.53 7.40 4.84
CA ALA A 55 7.33 6.89 3.49
C ALA A 55 5.89 7.14 2.99
N VAL A 56 4.87 6.94 3.84
CA VAL A 56 3.47 7.33 3.55
C VAL A 56 3.33 8.83 3.31
N ARG A 57 4.04 9.67 4.07
CA ARG A 57 4.00 11.13 3.89
C ARG A 57 4.62 11.57 2.57
N GLN A 58 5.69 10.90 2.16
CA GLN A 58 6.40 11.17 0.91
C GLN A 58 5.71 10.57 -0.33
N SER A 59 4.80 9.61 -0.17
CA SER A 59 4.11 9.00 -1.30
C SER A 59 3.00 9.90 -1.88
N ASP A 60 2.67 9.68 -3.15
CA ASP A 60 1.47 10.24 -3.79
C ASP A 60 0.27 9.29 -3.63
N ILE A 61 0.58 7.99 -3.69
CA ILE A 61 -0.36 6.87 -3.63
C ILE A 61 0.07 5.90 -2.52
N VAL A 62 -0.92 5.33 -1.84
CA VAL A 62 -0.75 4.13 -1.01
C VAL A 62 -1.47 2.96 -1.68
N LEU A 63 -0.73 1.90 -2.00
CA LEU A 63 -1.27 0.61 -2.40
C LEU A 63 -1.34 -0.27 -1.13
N ALA A 64 -2.54 -0.42 -0.58
CA ALA A 64 -2.79 -1.18 0.64
C ALA A 64 -3.24 -2.60 0.31
N ASN A 65 -2.44 -3.61 0.63
CA ASN A 65 -2.76 -5.00 0.38
C ASN A 65 -3.16 -5.74 1.67
N MET A 66 -4.46 -5.94 1.85
CA MET A 66 -5.02 -6.77 2.92
C MET A 66 -5.04 -8.23 2.47
N GLU A 67 -3.94 -8.93 2.77
CA GLU A 67 -3.78 -10.34 2.42
C GLU A 67 -4.78 -11.24 3.19
N ALA A 68 -5.34 -12.24 2.49
CA ALA A 68 -6.16 -13.29 3.14
C ALA A 68 -5.37 -14.03 4.23
N SER A 69 -4.05 -14.14 4.04
CA SER A 69 -3.14 -14.82 4.95
C SER A 69 -2.82 -14.01 6.22
N ASN A 70 -3.16 -12.72 6.29
CA ASN A 70 -2.89 -11.84 7.43
C ASN A 70 -4.11 -10.96 7.78
N PRO A 71 -5.21 -11.53 8.29
CA PRO A 71 -6.45 -10.79 8.51
C PRO A 71 -6.40 -9.84 9.71
N GLY A 72 -5.25 -9.65 10.36
CA GLY A 72 -5.14 -8.75 11.51
C GLY A 72 -5.26 -7.27 11.11
N GLY A 73 -4.69 -6.89 9.97
CA GLY A 73 -4.88 -5.56 9.36
C GLY A 73 -4.45 -4.34 10.19
N TYR A 74 -3.92 -4.49 11.41
CA TYR A 74 -3.70 -3.36 12.33
C TYR A 74 -2.72 -2.31 11.80
N SER A 75 -1.52 -2.75 11.37
CA SER A 75 -0.53 -1.82 10.79
C SER A 75 -1.07 -1.19 9.50
N LEU A 76 -1.70 -1.98 8.62
CA LEU A 76 -2.34 -1.48 7.41
C LEU A 76 -3.41 -0.43 7.71
N ALA A 77 -4.23 -0.65 8.73
CA ALA A 77 -5.27 0.30 9.14
C ALA A 77 -4.67 1.62 9.65
N LEU A 78 -3.55 1.58 10.39
CA LEU A 78 -2.80 2.77 10.78
C LEU A 78 -2.29 3.52 9.55
N GLU A 79 -1.64 2.83 8.62
CA GLU A 79 -1.07 3.40 7.40
C GLU A 79 -2.15 4.04 6.52
N VAL A 80 -3.26 3.33 6.28
CA VAL A 80 -4.39 3.83 5.48
C VAL A 80 -5.08 5.02 6.15
N GLY A 81 -5.31 4.96 7.46
CA GLY A 81 -5.90 6.07 8.21
C GLY A 81 -5.01 7.32 8.17
N PHE A 82 -3.70 7.13 8.33
CA PHE A 82 -2.72 8.21 8.26
C PHE A 82 -2.64 8.81 6.85
N ALA A 83 -2.61 7.98 5.81
CA ALA A 83 -2.65 8.40 4.41
C ALA A 83 -3.91 9.21 4.09
N LYS A 84 -5.08 8.76 4.56
CA LYS A 84 -6.36 9.49 4.40
C LYS A 84 -6.30 10.88 5.03
N ALA A 85 -5.77 10.99 6.25
CA ALA A 85 -5.64 12.28 6.94
C ALA A 85 -4.71 13.25 6.19
N LEU A 86 -3.71 12.73 5.49
CA LEU A 86 -2.80 13.52 4.64
C LEU A 86 -3.35 13.81 3.23
N GLY A 87 -4.55 13.34 2.89
CA GLY A 87 -5.15 13.53 1.58
C GLY A 87 -4.49 12.72 0.45
N LYS A 88 -3.80 11.63 0.78
CA LYS A 88 -3.20 10.73 -0.21
C LYS A 88 -4.27 9.91 -0.93
N ARG A 89 -3.97 9.47 -2.17
CA ARG A 89 -4.81 8.48 -2.86
C ARG A 89 -4.53 7.10 -2.30
N VAL A 90 -5.57 6.35 -1.96
CA VAL A 90 -5.44 5.02 -1.39
C VAL A 90 -6.16 4.02 -2.29
N PHE A 91 -5.44 3.04 -2.80
CA PHE A 91 -5.99 1.89 -3.53
C PHE A 91 -5.82 0.65 -2.67
N MET A 92 -6.93 -0.02 -2.36
CA MET A 92 -6.91 -1.17 -1.48
C MET A 92 -7.13 -2.45 -2.27
N VAL A 93 -6.29 -3.44 -2.05
CA VAL A 93 -6.55 -4.83 -2.43
C VAL A 93 -7.06 -5.54 -1.18
N ASP A 94 -8.28 -6.07 -1.26
CA ASP A 94 -8.94 -6.72 -0.13
C ASP A 94 -9.25 -8.18 -0.45
N GLN A 95 -8.39 -9.06 0.05
CA GLN A 95 -8.50 -10.51 -0.16
C GLN A 95 -9.21 -11.21 1.01
N VAL A 96 -9.74 -10.46 1.98
CA VAL A 96 -10.43 -11.05 3.13
C VAL A 96 -11.86 -11.44 2.74
N GLU A 97 -12.06 -12.73 2.52
CA GLU A 97 -13.36 -13.30 2.15
C GLU A 97 -14.22 -13.70 3.35
N ASP A 98 -13.60 -14.04 4.49
CA ASP A 98 -14.31 -14.53 5.68
C ASP A 98 -15.31 -13.47 6.19
N PRO A 99 -16.63 -13.73 6.09
CA PRO A 99 -17.65 -12.75 6.47
C PRO A 99 -17.61 -12.38 7.96
N SER A 100 -17.06 -13.24 8.82
CA SER A 100 -16.99 -13.01 10.27
C SER A 100 -15.98 -11.95 10.67
N VAL A 101 -15.02 -11.64 9.79
CA VAL A 101 -14.00 -10.60 10.00
C VAL A 101 -14.11 -9.45 9.02
N LYS A 102 -14.76 -9.67 7.86
CA LYS A 102 -14.84 -8.70 6.77
C LYS A 102 -15.38 -7.35 7.24
N HIS A 103 -16.42 -7.32 8.06
CA HIS A 103 -17.07 -6.08 8.50
C HIS A 103 -16.19 -5.19 9.38
N TYR A 104 -15.13 -5.72 10.00
CA TYR A 104 -14.21 -4.90 10.82
C TYR A 104 -13.35 -3.96 9.98
N PHE A 105 -13.24 -4.19 8.67
CA PHE A 105 -12.42 -3.38 7.77
C PHE A 105 -13.19 -2.32 6.98
N GLU A 106 -14.49 -2.13 7.25
CA GLU A 106 -15.31 -1.17 6.51
C GLU A 106 -14.77 0.26 6.60
N MET A 107 -14.28 0.69 7.76
CA MET A 107 -13.64 2.02 7.88
C MET A 107 -12.41 2.15 6.98
N VAL A 108 -11.60 1.11 6.88
CA VAL A 108 -10.40 1.08 6.03
C VAL A 108 -10.80 1.14 4.55
N ARG A 109 -11.85 0.42 4.15
CA ARG A 109 -12.42 0.50 2.79
C ARG A 109 -12.92 1.91 2.47
N GLN A 110 -13.62 2.58 3.40
CA GLN A 110 -14.11 3.95 3.20
C GLN A 110 -12.98 5.01 3.13
N CYS A 111 -11.81 4.71 3.69
CA CYS A 111 -10.62 5.54 3.49
C CYS A 111 -10.01 5.39 2.10
N SER A 112 -10.37 4.34 1.35
CA SER A 112 -9.83 4.01 0.05
C SER A 112 -10.62 4.70 -1.07
N GLU A 113 -9.93 5.18 -2.10
CA GLU A 113 -10.55 5.70 -3.33
C GLU A 113 -11.23 4.58 -4.11
N ARG A 114 -10.58 3.41 -4.16
CA ARG A 114 -11.11 2.21 -4.78
C ARG A 114 -10.58 0.95 -4.08
N THR A 115 -11.40 -0.07 -4.04
CA THR A 115 -11.05 -1.41 -3.53
C THR A 115 -11.10 -2.42 -4.67
N PHE A 116 -10.14 -3.34 -4.68
CA PHE A 116 -9.99 -4.40 -5.66
C PHE A 116 -9.99 -5.77 -4.96
N PRO A 117 -10.58 -6.80 -5.59
CA PRO A 117 -10.56 -8.16 -5.04
C PRO A 117 -9.19 -8.85 -5.25
N THR A 118 -8.42 -8.40 -6.24
CA THR A 118 -7.12 -9.02 -6.60
C THR A 118 -6.03 -7.96 -6.75
N LEU A 119 -4.78 -8.38 -6.55
CA LEU A 119 -3.63 -7.51 -6.75
C LEU A 119 -3.46 -7.13 -8.22
N ASP A 120 -3.66 -8.08 -9.15
CA ASP A 120 -3.53 -7.81 -10.58
C ASP A 120 -4.48 -6.70 -11.06
N GLU A 121 -5.73 -6.70 -10.62
CA GLU A 121 -6.68 -5.63 -10.97
C GLU A 121 -6.25 -4.25 -10.45
N ALA A 122 -5.64 -4.19 -9.26
CA ALA A 122 -5.10 -2.95 -8.73
C ALA A 122 -3.88 -2.46 -9.52
N LEU A 123 -2.98 -3.37 -9.91
CA LEU A 123 -1.79 -3.04 -10.71
C LEU A 123 -2.16 -2.58 -12.12
N ASP A 124 -3.14 -3.25 -12.76
CA ASP A 124 -3.68 -2.85 -14.05
C ASP A 124 -4.29 -1.44 -13.96
N HIS A 125 -5.01 -1.14 -12.88
CA HIS A 125 -5.56 0.19 -12.66
C HIS A 125 -4.47 1.26 -12.49
N LEU A 126 -3.42 0.98 -11.73
CA LEU A 126 -2.31 1.91 -11.49
C LEU A 126 -1.56 2.27 -12.77
N LEU A 127 -1.33 1.31 -13.66
CA LEU A 127 -0.69 1.55 -14.95
C LEU A 127 -1.54 2.44 -15.89
N LEU A 128 -2.86 2.43 -15.74
CA LEU A 128 -3.75 3.32 -16.49
C LEU A 128 -3.76 4.76 -15.96
N LEU A 129 -3.18 5.01 -14.78
CA LEU A 129 -3.09 6.34 -14.18
C LEU A 129 -1.82 7.10 -14.57
N GLU A 130 -0.81 6.41 -15.10
CA GLU A 130 0.41 6.99 -15.70
C GLU A 130 0.07 7.85 -16.92
#